data_AF-A0A7T0KC54-F1
#
_entry.id   AF-A0A7T0KC54-F1
#
_cell.length_a   1.000
_cell.length_b   1.000
_cell.length_c   1.000
_cell.angle_alpha   90.00
_cell.angle_beta   90.00
_cell.angle_gamma   90.00
#
_symmetry.space_group_name_H-M   'P 1'
#
loop_
_entity.id
_entity.type
_entity.pdbx_description
1 polymer ?
#
loop_
_entity_poly.entity_id
_entity_poly.type
_entity_poly.pdbx_seq_one_letter_code
_entity_poly.pdbx_strand_id
1 'polypeptide(L)' 'MKVALFLALLLTIAVGFDDNPFGIPCGIERCTGAQICDDLQMRCVCPRFRCRIFCPNGLKVDENGCVYPCTCA' A
#
# COMPACT_ATOMS: atom_id res chain seq x y z
N MET A 1 11.46 -39.49 -7.00
CA MET A 1 10.61 -38.96 -5.91
C MET A 1 11.24 -37.78 -5.15
N LYS A 2 12.57 -37.76 -4.93
CA LYS A 2 13.26 -36.64 -4.24
C LYS A 2 13.29 -35.32 -5.03
N VAL A 3 13.35 -35.41 -6.36
CA VAL A 3 13.40 -34.22 -7.25
C VAL A 3 12.12 -33.37 -7.17
N ALA A 4 10.95 -34.01 -7.07
CA ALA A 4 9.67 -33.31 -6.92
C ALA A 4 9.53 -32.59 -5.56
N LEU A 5 10.15 -33.13 -4.51
CA LEU A 5 10.12 -32.55 -3.16
C LEU A 5 10.97 -31.27 -3.09
N PHE A 6 12.12 -31.24 -3.78
CA PHE A 6 12.95 -30.03 -3.89
C PHE A 6 12.30 -28.93 -4.74
N LEU A 7 11.58 -29.30 -5.81
CA LEU A 7 10.80 -28.35 -6.62
C LEU A 7 9.64 -27.72 -5.85
N ALA A 8 8.95 -28.50 -5.01
CA ALA A 8 7.86 -27.99 -4.17
C ALA A 8 8.36 -27.03 -3.08
N LEU A 9 9.53 -27.29 -2.50
CA LEU A 9 10.13 -26.43 -1.48
C LEU A 9 10.59 -25.08 -2.04
N LEU A 10 11.03 -25.03 -3.30
CA LEU A 10 11.39 -23.77 -3.97
C LEU A 10 10.17 -22.90 -4.31
N LEU A 11 9.01 -23.51 -4.57
CA LEU A 11 7.76 -22.79 -4.84
C LEU A 11 7.19 -22.10 -3.59
N THR A 12 7.46 -22.61 -2.39
CA THR A 12 7.01 -21.97 -1.14
C THR A 12 7.88 -20.79 -0.70
N ILE A 13 9.09 -20.63 -1.26
CA ILE A 13 9.96 -19.46 -0.98
C ILE A 13 9.64 -18.28 -1.91
N ALA A 14 8.81 -18.51 -2.94
CA ALA A 14 8.39 -17.48 -3.89
C ALA A 14 7.12 -16.72 -3.48
N VAL A 15 6.42 -17.16 -2.42
CA VAL A 15 5.52 -16.26 -1.69
C VAL A 15 6.38 -15.41 -0.77
N GLY A 16 7.06 -14.44 -1.36
CA GLY A 16 7.45 -13.26 -0.63
C GLY A 16 6.17 -12.71 -0.01
N PHE A 17 6.02 -12.88 1.30
CA PHE A 17 5.16 -12.00 2.05
C PHE A 17 5.79 -10.62 1.90
N ASP A 18 5.32 -9.86 0.91
CA ASP A 18 5.45 -8.40 0.91
C ASP A 18 4.61 -7.88 2.08
N ASP A 19 5.02 -8.23 3.30
CA ASP A 19 4.61 -7.50 4.49
C ASP A 19 5.31 -6.14 4.38
N ASN A 20 4.69 -5.21 3.65
CA ASN A 20 4.79 -3.82 4.03
C ASN A 20 3.94 -3.69 5.31
N PRO A 21 4.54 -3.75 6.51
CA PRO A 21 3.80 -3.91 7.75
C PRO A 21 3.14 -2.60 8.22
N PHE A 22 3.27 -1.52 7.43
CA PHE A 22 2.78 -0.18 7.76
C PHE A 22 1.49 0.23 7.04
N GLY A 23 0.92 -0.63 6.20
CA GLY A 23 -0.37 -0.35 5.56
C GLY A 23 -1.52 -0.34 6.58
N ILE A 24 -2.46 0.60 6.43
CA ILE A 24 -3.66 0.64 7.28
C ILE A 24 -4.58 -0.51 6.85
N PRO A 25 -4.96 -1.44 7.75
CA PRO A 25 -5.88 -2.53 7.39
C PRO A 25 -7.26 -1.97 7.05
N CYS A 26 -7.85 -2.45 5.96
CA CYS A 26 -9.18 -2.06 5.51
C CYS A 26 -9.90 -3.27 4.88
N GLY A 27 -10.81 -3.90 5.64
CA GLY A 27 -11.43 -5.15 5.21
C GLY A 27 -10.40 -6.26 4.99
N ILE A 28 -10.30 -6.76 3.75
CA ILE A 28 -9.33 -7.79 3.33
C ILE A 28 -8.07 -7.21 2.68
N GLU A 29 -8.03 -5.91 2.45
CA GLU A 29 -6.91 -5.21 1.82
C GLU A 29 -6.14 -4.33 2.82
N ARG A 30 -4.97 -3.84 2.40
CA ARG A 30 -4.18 -2.85 3.14
C ARG A 30 -4.02 -1.61 2.29
N CYS A 31 -4.32 -0.46 2.87
CA CYS A 31 -4.21 0.82 2.19
C CYS A 31 -2.75 1.28 2.12
N THR A 32 -2.41 1.98 1.04
CA THR A 32 -1.11 2.63 0.88
C THR A 32 -0.97 3.82 1.83
N GLY A 33 0.26 4.34 1.97
CA GLY A 33 0.56 5.43 2.91
C GLY A 33 -0.17 6.75 2.63
N ALA A 34 -0.67 6.98 1.42
CA ALA A 34 -1.47 8.16 1.09
C ALA A 34 -2.99 7.90 1.07
N GLN A 35 -3.44 6.69 1.45
CA GLN A 35 -4.86 6.32 1.49
C GLN A 35 -5.38 6.27 2.93
N ILE A 36 -6.71 6.29 3.07
CA ILE A 36 -7.43 6.02 4.31
C ILE A 36 -8.45 4.91 4.08
N CYS A 37 -8.87 4.20 5.14
CA CYS A 37 -9.98 3.26 5.06
C CYS A 37 -11.31 4.02 5.14
N ASP A 38 -12.19 3.81 4.15
CA ASP A 38 -13.58 4.24 4.23
C ASP A 38 -14.41 3.11 4.86
N ASP A 39 -14.75 3.25 6.14
CA ASP A 39 -15.48 2.23 6.90
C ASP A 39 -16.88 1.93 6.33
N LEU A 40 -17.49 2.87 5.59
CA LEU A 40 -18.80 2.67 4.97
C LEU A 40 -18.71 1.80 3.72
N GLN A 41 -17.58 1.89 3.00
CA GLN A 41 -17.34 1.17 1.75
C GLN A 41 -16.35 0.01 1.89
N MET A 42 -15.74 -0.15 3.08
CA MET A 42 -14.72 -1.17 3.41
C MET A 42 -13.62 -1.24 2.34
N ARG A 43 -13.15 -0.07 1.90
CA ARG A 43 -12.14 0.04 0.83
C ARG A 43 -11.22 1.22 1.03
N CYS A 44 -10.04 1.14 0.41
CA CYS A 44 -9.09 2.23 0.43
C CYS A 44 -9.50 3.39 -0.49
N VAL A 45 -9.44 4.62 0.04
CA VAL A 45 -9.77 5.84 -0.70
C VAL A 45 -8.71 6.92 -0.50
N CYS A 46 -8.54 7.79 -1.50
CA CYS A 46 -7.67 8.95 -1.33
C CYS A 46 -8.32 9.97 -0.38
N PRO A 47 -7.57 10.52 0.60
CA PRO A 47 -8.07 11.54 1.50
C PRO A 47 -8.36 12.83 0.72
N ARG A 48 -9.45 13.50 1.11
CA ARG A 48 -9.84 14.80 0.53
C ARG A 48 -9.21 16.00 1.23
N PHE A 49 -8.57 15.78 2.38
CA PHE A 49 -7.87 16.81 3.13
C PHE A 49 -6.39 16.87 2.73
N ARG A 50 -5.83 18.08 2.73
CA ARG A 50 -4.41 18.36 2.46
C ARG A 50 -3.95 19.52 3.33
N CYS A 51 -2.69 19.49 3.78
CA CYS A 51 -2.05 20.63 4.40
C CYS A 51 -1.92 21.78 3.39
N ARG A 52 -2.02 23.02 3.89
CA ARG A 52 -1.83 24.23 3.09
C ARG A 52 -0.36 24.64 3.06
N ILE A 53 0.50 23.75 2.57
CA ILE A 53 1.93 24.00 2.37
C ILE A 53 2.21 24.35 0.91
N PHE A 54 3.18 25.23 0.69
CA PHE A 54 3.71 25.48 -0.64
C PHE A 54 4.80 24.45 -0.97
N CYS A 55 4.61 23.71 -2.06
CA CYS A 55 5.60 22.78 -2.59
C CYS A 55 5.93 23.19 -4.04
N PRO A 56 7.18 23.52 -4.37
CA PRO A 56 7.57 23.96 -5.72
C PRO A 56 7.21 22.94 -6.81
N ASN A 57 7.32 21.65 -6.50
CA ASN A 57 7.03 20.53 -7.42
C ASN A 57 5.67 19.87 -7.16
N GLY A 58 4.81 20.50 -6.34
CA GLY A 58 3.57 19.89 -5.88
C GLY A 58 3.75 18.88 -4.75
N LEU A 59 2.64 18.25 -4.37
CA LEU A 59 2.60 17.26 -3.30
C LEU A 59 3.00 15.87 -3.82
N LYS A 60 3.60 15.06 -2.95
CA LYS A 60 3.99 13.68 -3.23
C LYS A 60 2.74 12.85 -3.56
N VAL A 61 2.86 12.03 -4.59
CA VAL A 61 1.81 11.09 -5.05
C VAL A 61 2.32 9.66 -4.88
N ASP A 62 1.46 8.75 -4.44
CA ASP A 62 1.79 7.33 -4.38
C ASP A 62 1.43 6.58 -5.68
N GLU A 63 1.71 5.28 -5.71
CA GLU A 63 1.43 4.39 -6.84
C GLU A 63 -0.05 4.27 -7.22
N ASN A 64 -0.95 4.59 -6.29
CA ASN A 64 -2.40 4.59 -6.49
C ASN A 64 -2.93 5.97 -6.94
N GLY A 65 -2.06 6.95 -7.17
CA GLY A 65 -2.45 8.30 -7.55
C GLY A 65 -2.98 9.15 -6.40
N CYS A 66 -2.87 8.66 -5.15
CA CYS A 66 -3.28 9.40 -3.97
C CYS A 66 -2.17 10.36 -3.51
N VAL A 67 -2.58 11.55 -3.06
CA VAL A 67 -1.67 12.60 -2.63
C VAL A 67 -1.41 12.49 -1.13
N TYR A 68 -0.14 12.48 -0.72
CA TYR A 68 0.23 12.61 0.69
C TYR A 68 -0.21 13.99 1.20
N PRO A 69 -1.03 14.06 2.26
CA PRO A 69 -1.68 15.31 2.66
C PRO A 69 -0.69 16.46 2.92
N CYS A 70 0.49 16.14 3.45
CA CYS A 70 1.42 17.12 4.00
C CYS A 70 2.88 16.88 3.59
N THR A 71 3.10 16.24 2.44
CA THR A 71 4.44 15.87 1.96
C THR A 71 4.67 16.42 0.55
N CYS A 72 5.73 17.19 0.36
CA CYS A 72 6.16 17.62 -0.97
C CYS A 72 6.81 16.46 -1.74
N ALA A 73 6.72 16.51 -3.08
CA ALA A 73 7.37 15.56 -3.98
C ALA A 73 8.90 15.69 -3.97
#